data_AF-A0A7X8VU68-F1
#
_entry.id   AF-A0A7X8VU68-F1
#
_cell.length_a   1.000
_cell.length_b   1.000
_cell.length_c   1.000
_cell.angle_alpha   90.00
_cell.angle_beta   90.00
_cell.angle_gamma   90.00
#
_symmetry.space_group_name_H-M   'P 1'
#
loop_
_entity.id
_entity.type
_entity.pdbx_description
1 polymer ?
#
loop_
_entity_poly.entity_id
_entity_poly.type
_entity_poly.pdbx_seq_one_letter_code
_entity_poly.pdbx_strand_id
1 'polypeptide(L)'
;MLIEEELIAGIAAGELEAFAALDKRGIFCADHESARDLAERLQLLNQRTAEMNRTLADGGAYTIEGITVCQDEQIPPELFQEGHAITAELFHFQVDWVQGFFIDPHFSMFFGGGAFCFFPDFFALFIIRRSFRDRQRWLFYQRRELLAHELCHVARLSFEARMFEEICAYQTAFTRFRRYFGGIFQRPRDSFLFLGVTALLFASQLCQTFIWPALPGWFFWLLFALTIGWLFLRQKHLMDIFGQARQHLGWLFPEEHCLAVLCRCSDRDILDLSQLPDQDAAFTWLQRRCSDTWRWKVNTLRFCSFAASTTNEAKNTAVPDSQ
;
A
#
# COMPACT_ATOMS: atom_id res chain seq x y z
N MET A 1 14.66 -12.80 -1.57
CA MET A 1 16.04 -12.41 -1.93
C MET A 1 16.63 -11.65 -0.75
N LEU A 2 17.95 -11.71 -0.50
CA LEU A 2 18.57 -10.84 0.51
C LEU A 2 18.93 -9.48 -0.13
N ILE A 3 18.87 -8.41 0.65
CA ILE A 3 19.32 -7.08 0.25
C ILE A 3 20.86 -7.06 0.26
N GLU A 4 21.48 -6.48 -0.78
CA GLU A 4 22.94 -6.48 -0.93
C GLU A 4 23.62 -5.65 0.16
N GLU A 5 24.75 -6.13 0.70
CA GLU A 5 25.50 -5.43 1.74
C GLU A 5 26.02 -4.05 1.29
N GLU A 6 26.41 -3.94 0.01
CA GLU A 6 26.81 -2.67 -0.60
C GLU A 6 25.67 -1.65 -0.58
N LEU A 7 24.44 -2.09 -0.87
CA LEU A 7 23.28 -1.22 -0.84
C LEU A 7 23.00 -0.74 0.59
N ILE A 8 23.09 -1.63 1.59
CA ILE A 8 22.93 -1.29 3.01
C ILE A 8 24.01 -0.30 3.46
N ALA A 9 25.27 -0.50 3.02
CA ALA A 9 26.36 0.41 3.33
C ALA A 9 26.14 1.81 2.72
N GLY A 10 25.66 1.88 1.46
CA GLY A 10 25.30 3.15 0.81
C GLY A 10 24.16 3.88 1.53
N ILE A 11 23.15 3.15 2.02
CA ILE A 11 22.09 3.71 2.89
C ILE A 11 22.70 4.30 4.16
N ALA A 12 23.54 3.54 4.87
CA ALA A 12 24.17 4.00 6.12
C ALA A 12 25.06 5.23 5.90
N ALA A 13 25.68 5.37 4.73
CA ALA A 13 26.46 6.52 4.31
C ALA A 13 25.60 7.73 3.87
N GLY A 14 24.29 7.58 3.75
CA GLY A 14 23.38 8.65 3.32
C GLY A 14 23.36 8.90 1.81
N GLU A 15 23.73 7.90 1.00
CA GLU A 15 23.81 8.02 -0.45
C GLU A 15 22.43 7.96 -1.08
N LEU A 16 21.96 9.08 -1.65
CA LEU A 16 20.59 9.19 -2.16
C LEU A 16 20.25 8.16 -3.25
N GLU A 17 21.21 7.75 -4.07
CA GLU A 17 21.04 6.72 -5.09
C GLU A 17 20.76 5.33 -4.47
N ALA A 18 21.39 5.00 -3.34
CA ALA A 18 21.10 3.77 -2.60
C ALA A 18 19.65 3.78 -2.10
N PHE A 19 19.17 4.92 -1.58
CA PHE A 19 17.76 5.05 -1.19
C PHE A 19 16.81 4.91 -2.38
N ALA A 20 17.15 5.48 -3.54
CA ALA A 20 16.33 5.34 -4.75
C ALA A 20 16.30 3.92 -5.29
N ALA A 21 17.41 3.18 -5.22
CA ALA A 21 17.47 1.77 -5.57
C ALA A 21 16.61 0.91 -4.62
N LEU A 22 16.67 1.20 -3.33
CA LEU A 22 15.85 0.53 -2.32
C LEU A 22 14.35 0.82 -2.50
N ASP A 23 13.99 2.06 -2.82
CA ASP A 23 12.62 2.46 -3.11
C ASP A 23 12.06 1.76 -4.37
N LYS A 24 12.90 1.43 -5.36
CA LYS A 24 12.49 0.59 -6.51
C LYS A 24 12.13 -0.84 -6.09
N ARG A 25 12.70 -1.33 -4.99
CA ARG A 25 12.40 -2.65 -4.39
C ARG A 25 11.19 -2.64 -3.47
N GLY A 26 10.47 -1.51 -3.41
CA GLY A 26 9.31 -1.34 -2.54
C GLY A 26 9.67 -1.33 -1.06
N ILE A 27 10.90 -0.94 -0.70
CA ILE A 27 11.24 -0.68 0.70
C ILE A 27 11.34 0.84 0.86
N PHE A 28 10.33 1.42 1.51
CA PHE A 28 10.25 2.86 1.72
C PHE A 28 10.80 3.27 3.09
N CYS A 29 11.45 4.43 3.14
CA CYS A 29 11.91 5.07 4.37
C CYS A 29 10.72 5.71 5.10
N ALA A 30 10.57 5.47 6.41
CA ALA A 30 9.55 6.15 7.19
C ALA A 30 9.90 7.64 7.41
N ASP A 31 8.93 8.45 7.86
CA ASP A 31 9.14 9.88 8.14
C ASP A 31 10.14 10.15 9.27
N HIS A 32 10.19 9.27 10.26
CA HIS A 32 11.00 9.41 11.46
C HIS A 32 12.29 8.55 11.40
N GLU A 33 12.49 7.83 10.30
CA GLU A 33 13.58 6.88 10.15
C GLU A 33 14.81 7.59 9.59
N SER A 34 15.92 7.56 10.34
CA SER A 34 17.20 8.04 9.84
C SER A 34 17.84 7.02 8.90
N ALA A 35 18.88 7.45 8.19
CA ALA A 35 19.69 6.57 7.34
C ALA A 35 20.25 5.36 8.11
N ARG A 36 20.64 5.59 9.36
CA ARG A 36 21.15 4.55 10.25
C ARG A 36 20.04 3.57 10.66
N ASP A 37 18.89 4.09 11.08
CA ASP A 37 17.76 3.26 11.52
C ASP A 37 17.29 2.35 10.37
N LEU A 38 17.22 2.90 9.15
CA LEU A 38 16.89 2.13 7.95
C LEU A 38 17.93 1.04 7.68
N ALA A 39 19.23 1.34 7.77
CA ALA A 39 20.27 0.34 7.58
C ALA A 39 20.20 -0.79 8.62
N GLU A 40 19.98 -0.46 9.90
CA GLU A 40 19.80 -1.43 10.99
C GLU A 40 18.57 -2.32 10.73
N ARG A 41 17.45 -1.73 10.27
CA ARG A 41 16.26 -2.47 9.86
C ARG A 41 16.53 -3.44 8.70
N LEU A 42 17.25 -3.00 7.66
CA LEU A 42 17.58 -3.86 6.52
C LEU A 42 18.47 -5.04 6.91
N GLN A 43 19.41 -4.82 7.83
CA GLN A 43 20.25 -5.90 8.38
C GLN A 43 19.39 -6.93 9.11
N LEU A 44 18.46 -6.48 9.95
CA LEU A 44 17.58 -7.38 10.70
C LEU A 44 16.62 -8.14 9.77
N LEU A 45 16.07 -7.47 8.74
CA LEU A 45 15.26 -8.11 7.70
C LEU A 45 16.05 -9.22 6.97
N ASN A 46 17.31 -8.95 6.61
CA ASN A 46 18.19 -9.95 6.00
C ASN A 46 18.45 -11.14 6.94
N GLN A 47 18.69 -10.88 8.22
CA GLN A 47 18.92 -11.92 9.22
C GLN A 47 17.68 -12.84 9.35
N ARG A 48 16.47 -12.27 9.47
CA ARG A 48 15.22 -13.06 9.53
C ARG A 48 14.96 -13.84 8.26
N THR A 49 15.19 -13.22 7.12
CA THR A 49 14.99 -13.88 5.82
C THR A 49 15.95 -15.08 5.68
N ALA A 50 17.21 -14.92 6.10
CA ALA A 50 18.19 -16.00 6.09
C ALA A 50 17.83 -17.12 7.10
N GLU A 51 17.35 -16.76 8.29
CA GLU A 51 16.87 -17.70 9.31
C GLU A 51 15.71 -18.55 8.78
N MET A 52 14.71 -17.92 8.17
CA MET A 52 13.57 -18.63 7.59
C MET A 52 14.02 -19.54 6.44
N ASN A 53 14.84 -19.04 5.52
CA ASN A 53 15.34 -19.85 4.39
C ASN A 53 16.06 -21.11 4.86
N ARG A 54 16.92 -20.97 5.88
CA ARG A 54 17.63 -22.10 6.46
C ARG A 54 16.66 -23.09 7.11
N THR A 55 15.71 -22.60 7.90
CA THR A 55 14.73 -23.45 8.58
C THR A 55 13.83 -24.20 7.60
N LEU A 56 13.40 -23.55 6.52
CA LEU A 56 12.64 -24.19 5.45
C LEU A 56 13.46 -25.24 4.70
N ALA A 57 14.74 -24.97 4.43
CA ALA A 57 15.63 -25.92 3.75
C ALA A 57 15.95 -27.15 4.61
N ASP A 58 16.17 -26.96 5.92
CA ASP A 58 16.59 -28.04 6.82
C ASP A 58 15.40 -28.86 7.34
N GLY A 59 14.29 -28.20 7.68
CA GLY A 59 13.14 -28.79 8.37
C GLY A 59 11.84 -28.85 7.56
N GLY A 60 11.80 -28.25 6.37
CA GLY A 60 10.62 -28.22 5.50
C GLY A 60 9.48 -27.30 5.96
N ALA A 61 9.52 -26.78 7.18
CA ALA A 61 8.51 -25.88 7.74
C ALA A 61 9.12 -24.82 8.66
N TYR A 62 8.53 -23.62 8.65
CA TYR A 62 8.90 -22.49 9.50
C TYR A 62 7.67 -21.99 10.24
N THR A 63 7.81 -21.65 11.53
CA THR A 63 6.71 -21.14 12.35
C THR A 63 7.08 -19.81 12.98
N ILE A 64 6.23 -18.80 12.79
CA ILE A 64 6.37 -17.46 13.36
C ILE A 64 5.02 -16.96 13.86
N GLU A 65 4.96 -16.52 15.12
CA GLU A 65 3.76 -16.00 15.80
C GLU A 65 2.47 -16.82 15.57
N GLY A 66 2.57 -18.15 15.58
CA GLY A 66 1.43 -19.05 15.42
C GLY A 66 1.02 -19.34 13.97
N ILE A 67 1.78 -18.82 12.99
CA ILE A 67 1.63 -19.15 11.57
C ILE A 67 2.72 -20.13 11.18
N THR A 68 2.32 -21.31 10.71
CA THR A 68 3.23 -22.32 10.16
C THR A 68 3.15 -22.29 8.64
N VAL A 69 4.30 -22.16 8.00
CA VAL A 69 4.47 -22.18 6.54
C VAL A 69 5.37 -23.34 6.14
N CYS A 70 5.04 -24.02 5.04
CA CYS A 70 5.77 -25.18 4.55
C CYS A 70 6.45 -24.87 3.20
N GLN A 71 7.61 -25.48 2.96
CA GLN A 71 8.39 -25.24 1.74
C GLN A 71 7.66 -25.66 0.46
N ASP A 72 6.89 -26.74 0.51
CA ASP A 72 6.06 -27.26 -0.59
C ASP A 72 4.84 -26.38 -0.92
N GLU A 73 4.52 -25.44 -0.02
CA GLU A 73 3.48 -24.43 -0.18
C GLU A 73 4.04 -23.08 -0.63
N GLN A 74 5.35 -22.95 -0.84
CA GLN A 74 5.94 -21.70 -1.27
C GLN A 74 5.43 -21.30 -2.66
N ILE A 75 5.05 -20.03 -2.81
CA ILE A 75 4.61 -19.46 -4.08
C ILE A 75 5.85 -19.30 -4.98
N PRO A 76 5.85 -19.89 -6.18
CA PRO A 76 6.95 -19.74 -7.12
C PRO A 76 7.16 -18.27 -7.53
N PRO A 77 8.41 -17.81 -7.72
CA PRO A 77 8.71 -16.42 -8.11
C PRO A 77 7.97 -15.96 -9.38
N GLU A 78 7.70 -16.88 -10.30
CA GLU A 78 7.01 -16.60 -11.56
C GLU A 78 5.58 -16.10 -11.33
N LEU A 79 4.92 -16.56 -10.26
CA LEU A 79 3.57 -16.12 -9.95
C LEU A 79 3.54 -14.68 -9.43
N PHE A 80 4.61 -14.20 -8.80
CA PHE A 80 4.72 -12.82 -8.35
C PHE A 80 4.84 -11.83 -9.52
N GLN A 81 5.34 -12.26 -10.67
CA GLN A 81 5.52 -11.39 -11.85
C GLN A 81 4.20 -10.72 -12.28
N GLU A 82 3.07 -11.42 -12.14
CA GLU A 82 1.75 -10.88 -12.46
C GLU A 82 1.41 -9.66 -11.58
N GLY A 83 1.71 -9.75 -10.28
CA GLY A 83 1.53 -8.67 -9.30
C GLY A 83 2.55 -7.54 -9.49
N HIS A 84 3.83 -7.90 -9.70
CA HIS A 84 4.92 -6.96 -9.99
C HIS A 84 4.66 -6.10 -11.22
N ALA A 85 4.04 -6.67 -12.26
CA ALA A 85 3.68 -5.91 -13.45
C ALA A 85 2.72 -4.75 -13.11
N ILE A 86 1.75 -4.98 -12.22
CA ILE A 86 0.81 -3.93 -11.79
C ILE A 86 1.50 -2.89 -10.91
N THR A 87 2.29 -3.31 -9.92
CA THR A 87 2.95 -2.36 -9.01
C THR A 87 4.04 -1.55 -9.73
N ALA A 88 4.73 -2.15 -10.70
CA ALA A 88 5.69 -1.44 -11.54
C ALA A 88 5.00 -0.40 -12.42
N GLU A 89 3.87 -0.75 -13.05
CA GLU A 89 3.09 0.16 -13.89
C GLU A 89 2.48 1.32 -13.10
N LEU A 90 1.83 1.04 -11.97
CA LEU A 90 1.09 2.07 -11.21
C LEU A 90 1.98 2.88 -10.27
N PHE A 91 2.98 2.23 -9.66
CA PHE A 91 3.72 2.78 -8.53
C PHE A 91 5.24 2.76 -8.69
N HIS A 92 5.75 2.23 -9.81
CA HIS A 92 7.17 2.17 -10.12
C HIS A 92 8.01 1.46 -9.04
N PHE A 93 7.49 0.37 -8.46
CA PHE A 93 8.27 -0.52 -7.57
C PHE A 93 7.95 -2.00 -7.81
N GLN A 94 8.87 -2.87 -7.41
CA GLN A 94 8.72 -4.33 -7.40
C GLN A 94 9.27 -4.91 -6.10
N VAL A 95 8.43 -5.59 -5.34
CA VAL A 95 8.81 -6.18 -4.04
C VAL A 95 9.35 -7.60 -4.26
N ASP A 96 10.66 -7.78 -4.16
CA ASP A 96 11.39 -9.03 -4.48
C ASP A 96 12.01 -9.73 -3.25
N TRP A 97 11.81 -9.16 -2.07
CA TRP A 97 12.38 -9.61 -0.81
C TRP A 97 11.41 -10.43 0.05
N VAL A 98 10.10 -10.32 -0.19
CA VAL A 98 9.04 -11.04 0.56
C VAL A 98 8.89 -12.47 0.05
N GLN A 99 8.51 -13.38 0.94
CA GLN A 99 8.17 -14.75 0.58
C GLN A 99 6.67 -15.01 0.70
N GLY A 100 6.15 -15.76 -0.26
CA GLY A 100 4.74 -16.11 -0.34
C GLY A 100 4.46 -17.57 -0.10
N PHE A 101 3.31 -17.88 0.50
CA PHE A 101 2.87 -19.25 0.75
C PHE A 101 1.38 -19.46 0.42
N PHE A 102 1.05 -20.64 -0.07
CA PHE A 102 -0.30 -21.11 -0.28
C PHE A 102 -0.87 -21.71 1.01
N ILE A 103 -1.82 -21.03 1.64
CA ILE A 103 -2.40 -21.44 2.92
C ILE A 103 -3.91 -21.31 2.86
N ASP A 104 -4.62 -22.30 3.39
CA ASP A 104 -6.06 -22.24 3.64
C ASP A 104 -6.30 -22.11 5.16
N PRO A 105 -6.50 -20.90 5.70
CA PRO A 105 -6.78 -20.74 7.12
C PRO A 105 -8.08 -21.44 7.50
N HIS A 106 -8.07 -22.20 8.59
CA HIS A 106 -9.19 -23.01 9.06
C HIS A 106 -10.50 -22.22 9.32
N PHE A 107 -10.41 -20.90 9.52
CA PHE A 107 -11.52 -20.07 10.01
C PHE A 107 -12.12 -19.10 8.99
N SER A 108 -11.75 -19.15 7.71
CA SER A 108 -12.27 -18.16 6.76
C SER A 108 -12.56 -18.73 5.37
N MET A 109 -13.85 -19.03 5.16
CA MET A 109 -14.39 -19.42 3.85
C MET A 109 -14.22 -18.34 2.78
N PHE A 110 -14.05 -17.07 3.18
CA PHE A 110 -13.91 -15.91 2.29
C PHE A 110 -12.49 -15.34 2.23
N PHE A 111 -11.52 -16.02 2.85
CA PHE A 111 -10.12 -15.58 2.79
C PHE A 111 -9.53 -15.75 1.40
N GLY A 112 -9.15 -14.63 0.79
CA GLY A 112 -8.40 -14.60 -0.46
C GLY A 112 -6.89 -14.62 -0.22
N GLY A 113 -6.40 -13.76 0.67
CA GLY A 113 -4.99 -13.60 1.02
C GLY A 113 -4.78 -12.50 2.04
N GLY A 114 -3.52 -12.32 2.46
CA GLY A 114 -3.10 -11.26 3.37
C GLY A 114 -1.57 -11.21 3.54
N ALA A 115 -1.02 -10.01 3.70
CA ALA A 115 0.34 -9.78 4.17
C ALA A 115 0.40 -9.76 5.70
N PHE A 116 1.18 -10.68 6.28
CA PHE A 116 1.48 -10.75 7.71
C PHE A 116 2.80 -10.08 7.98
N CYS A 117 2.78 -9.06 8.82
CA CYS A 117 3.92 -8.19 9.03
C CYS A 117 4.32 -8.21 10.49
N PHE A 118 5.60 -8.45 10.72
CA PHE A 118 6.20 -8.64 12.03
C PHE A 118 7.09 -7.43 12.33
N PHE A 119 6.94 -6.91 13.55
CA PHE A 119 7.64 -5.73 14.03
C PHE A 119 8.65 -6.14 15.12
N PRO A 120 9.78 -5.42 15.27
CA PRO A 120 10.11 -4.12 14.66
C PRO A 120 10.88 -4.20 13.34
N ASP A 121 11.15 -5.38 12.80
CA ASP A 121 12.03 -5.60 11.65
C ASP A 121 11.35 -5.52 10.29
N PHE A 122 10.03 -5.30 10.27
CA PHE A 122 9.22 -5.23 9.06
C PHE A 122 9.36 -6.48 8.19
N PHE A 123 9.69 -7.60 8.83
CA PHE A 123 9.67 -8.90 8.19
C PHE A 123 8.22 -9.20 7.78
N ALA A 124 8.01 -9.58 6.53
CA ALA A 124 6.69 -9.81 6.00
C ALA A 124 6.59 -11.19 5.37
N LEU A 125 5.47 -11.86 5.64
CA LEU A 125 5.06 -13.09 5.00
C LEU A 125 3.78 -12.84 4.24
N PHE A 126 3.79 -13.29 3.00
CA PHE A 126 2.64 -13.20 2.14
C PHE A 126 1.92 -14.55 2.14
N ILE A 127 0.60 -14.58 2.39
CA ILE A 127 -0.16 -15.82 2.27
C ILE A 127 -1.38 -15.62 1.38
N ILE A 128 -1.66 -16.57 0.49
CA ILE A 128 -2.87 -16.60 -0.32
C ILE A 128 -3.51 -17.98 -0.29
N ARG A 129 -4.80 -18.02 -0.59
CA ARG A 129 -5.57 -19.26 -0.65
C ARG A 129 -4.93 -20.30 -1.58
N ARG A 130 -4.88 -21.58 -1.16
CA ARG A 130 -4.26 -22.67 -1.95
C ARG A 130 -4.86 -22.84 -3.33
N SER A 131 -6.14 -22.55 -3.51
CA SER A 131 -6.79 -22.63 -4.82
C SER A 131 -6.14 -21.73 -5.89
N PHE A 132 -5.42 -20.68 -5.48
CA PHE A 132 -4.69 -19.82 -6.41
C PHE A 132 -3.42 -20.46 -6.99
N ARG A 133 -3.01 -21.64 -6.49
CA ARG A 133 -1.95 -22.45 -7.09
C ARG A 133 -2.29 -22.79 -8.54
N ASP A 134 -3.50 -23.32 -8.75
CA ASP A 134 -3.93 -23.83 -10.05
C ASP A 134 -4.91 -22.91 -10.78
N ARG A 135 -5.47 -21.91 -10.09
CA ARG A 135 -6.53 -21.05 -10.64
C ARG A 135 -6.15 -19.58 -10.54
N GLN A 136 -6.45 -18.84 -11.61
CA GLN A 136 -6.30 -17.39 -11.64
C GLN A 136 -7.39 -16.66 -10.84
N ARG A 137 -8.53 -17.31 -10.61
CA ARG A 137 -9.71 -16.70 -9.98
C ARG A 137 -10.32 -17.64 -8.96
N TRP A 138 -10.70 -17.07 -7.81
CA TRP A 138 -11.49 -17.75 -6.80
C TRP A 138 -12.57 -16.79 -6.30
N LEU A 139 -13.85 -17.17 -6.46
CA LEU A 139 -15.01 -16.29 -6.26
C LEU A 139 -14.88 -14.99 -7.08
N PHE A 140 -14.83 -13.84 -6.41
CA PHE A 140 -14.64 -12.51 -7.00
C PHE A 140 -13.20 -12.00 -6.89
N TYR A 141 -12.29 -12.80 -6.31
CA TYR A 141 -10.86 -12.48 -6.22
C TYR A 141 -10.10 -13.00 -7.43
N GLN A 142 -9.23 -12.17 -8.00
CA GLN A 142 -8.28 -12.53 -9.03
C GLN A 142 -6.87 -12.54 -8.43
N ARG A 143 -6.08 -13.57 -8.73
CA ARG A 143 -4.74 -13.78 -8.16
C ARG A 143 -3.83 -12.58 -8.41
N ARG A 144 -3.71 -12.17 -9.67
CA ARG A 144 -2.90 -11.01 -10.07
C ARG A 144 -3.23 -9.73 -9.30
N GLU A 145 -4.52 -9.42 -9.17
CA GLU A 145 -4.99 -8.25 -8.42
C GLU A 145 -4.68 -8.37 -6.92
N LEU A 146 -4.95 -9.55 -6.34
CA LEU A 146 -4.68 -9.82 -4.93
C LEU A 146 -3.18 -9.72 -4.61
N LEU A 147 -2.32 -10.30 -5.46
CA LEU A 147 -0.87 -10.18 -5.33
C LEU A 147 -0.44 -8.71 -5.33
N ALA A 148 -0.88 -7.92 -6.31
CA ALA A 148 -0.52 -6.50 -6.39
C ALA A 148 -1.02 -5.70 -5.17
N HIS A 149 -2.24 -5.97 -4.70
CA HIS A 149 -2.85 -5.32 -3.54
C HIS A 149 -2.03 -5.56 -2.27
N GLU A 150 -1.73 -6.81 -1.97
CA GLU A 150 -0.95 -7.20 -0.80
C GLU A 150 0.53 -6.75 -0.90
N LEU A 151 1.15 -6.77 -2.10
CA LEU A 151 2.49 -6.20 -2.29
C LEU A 151 2.51 -4.68 -2.03
N CYS A 152 1.40 -3.99 -2.29
CA CYS A 152 1.26 -2.58 -1.95
C CYS A 152 1.27 -2.36 -0.43
N HIS A 153 0.55 -3.20 0.33
CA HIS A 153 0.60 -3.18 1.79
C HIS A 153 2.02 -3.40 2.31
N VAL A 154 2.71 -4.41 1.77
CA VAL A 154 4.09 -4.70 2.18
C VAL A 154 5.03 -3.51 1.91
N ALA A 155 4.90 -2.86 0.75
CA ALA A 155 5.73 -1.70 0.45
C ALA A 155 5.48 -0.52 1.39
N ARG A 156 4.23 -0.36 1.84
CA ARG A 156 3.76 0.77 2.65
C ARG A 156 3.85 0.55 4.16
N LEU A 157 4.38 -0.59 4.61
CA LEU A 157 4.43 -0.94 6.04
C LEU A 157 5.10 0.13 6.92
N SER A 158 6.15 0.77 6.41
CA SER A 158 6.92 1.77 7.17
C SER A 158 6.13 3.07 7.44
N PHE A 159 4.98 3.28 6.81
CA PHE A 159 4.17 4.47 7.03
C PHE A 159 3.16 4.35 8.16
N GLU A 160 2.90 3.13 8.64
CA GLU A 160 1.83 2.84 9.61
C GLU A 160 0.50 3.51 9.26
N ALA A 161 0.22 3.65 7.96
CA ALA A 161 -0.94 4.38 7.47
C ALA A 161 -2.22 3.64 7.83
N ARG A 162 -3.26 4.40 8.21
CA ARG A 162 -4.54 3.84 8.66
C ARG A 162 -5.72 4.32 7.84
N MET A 163 -5.64 5.49 7.22
CA MET A 163 -6.77 6.11 6.52
C MET A 163 -6.75 5.81 5.03
N PHE A 164 -5.58 5.94 4.40
CA PHE A 164 -5.45 5.81 2.94
C PHE A 164 -4.78 4.50 2.50
N GLU A 165 -4.41 3.64 3.45
CA GLU A 165 -3.69 2.39 3.18
C GLU A 165 -4.46 1.47 2.22
N GLU A 166 -5.71 1.15 2.57
CA GLU A 166 -6.62 0.40 1.70
C GLU A 166 -6.89 1.13 0.38
N ILE A 167 -7.03 2.46 0.41
CA ILE A 167 -7.31 3.25 -0.80
C ILE A 167 -6.15 3.12 -1.80
N CYS A 168 -4.89 3.19 -1.34
CA CYS A 168 -3.70 2.96 -2.15
C CYS A 168 -3.68 1.53 -2.70
N ALA A 169 -3.84 0.53 -1.83
CA ALA A 169 -3.79 -0.88 -2.24
C ALA A 169 -4.90 -1.22 -3.25
N TYR A 170 -6.12 -0.67 -3.10
CA TYR A 170 -7.22 -0.86 -4.04
C TYR A 170 -7.04 -0.16 -5.38
N GLN A 171 -6.07 0.75 -5.56
CA GLN A 171 -5.78 1.29 -6.90
C GLN A 171 -5.29 0.20 -7.87
N THR A 172 -4.76 -0.91 -7.34
CA THR A 172 -4.37 -2.10 -8.12
C THR A 172 -5.57 -2.86 -8.70
N ALA A 173 -6.79 -2.53 -8.28
CA ALA A 173 -7.98 -3.25 -8.69
C ALA A 173 -8.33 -3.06 -10.17
N PHE A 174 -8.86 -4.10 -10.83
CA PHE A 174 -9.22 -3.99 -12.26
C PHE A 174 -10.46 -3.12 -12.50
N THR A 175 -11.42 -3.13 -11.56
CA THR A 175 -12.69 -2.41 -11.74
C THR A 175 -12.70 -1.10 -10.97
N ARG A 176 -13.29 -0.05 -11.57
CA ARG A 176 -13.49 1.25 -10.90
C ARG A 176 -14.29 1.12 -9.61
N PHE A 177 -15.25 0.18 -9.58
CA PHE A 177 -16.03 -0.11 -8.38
C PHE A 177 -15.13 -0.53 -7.22
N ARG A 178 -14.23 -1.50 -7.42
CA ARG A 178 -13.30 -1.94 -6.38
C ARG A 178 -12.26 -0.88 -6.02
N ARG A 179 -11.74 -0.12 -7.00
CA ARG A 179 -10.83 1.01 -6.71
C ARG A 179 -11.45 2.07 -5.80
N TYR A 180 -12.77 2.26 -5.91
CA TYR A 180 -13.48 3.28 -5.13
C TYR A 180 -14.04 2.75 -3.81
N PHE A 181 -14.69 1.58 -3.82
CA PHE A 181 -15.41 1.03 -2.66
C PHE A 181 -14.66 -0.08 -1.92
N GLY A 182 -13.56 -0.60 -2.46
CA GLY A 182 -12.82 -1.69 -1.84
C GLY A 182 -12.37 -1.35 -0.41
N GLY A 183 -11.89 -0.11 -0.20
CA GLY A 183 -11.42 0.37 1.09
C GLY A 183 -12.51 0.88 2.05
N ILE A 184 -13.79 0.55 1.82
CA ILE A 184 -14.89 1.02 2.69
C ILE A 184 -14.74 0.52 4.13
N PHE A 185 -14.21 -0.68 4.31
CA PHE A 185 -13.81 -1.24 5.60
C PHE A 185 -12.31 -1.03 5.79
N GLN A 186 -11.92 -0.11 6.67
CA GLN A 186 -10.52 0.24 6.89
C GLN A 186 -9.93 -0.47 8.10
N ARG A 187 -10.80 -0.86 9.04
CA ARG A 187 -10.40 -1.49 10.30
C ARG A 187 -11.28 -2.69 10.57
N PRO A 188 -10.78 -3.71 11.29
CA PRO A 188 -11.60 -4.85 11.70
C PRO A 188 -12.90 -4.44 12.42
N ARG A 189 -12.85 -3.36 13.22
CA ARG A 189 -14.03 -2.81 13.90
C ARG A 189 -15.14 -2.32 12.96
N ASP A 190 -14.81 -1.89 11.74
CA ASP A 190 -15.81 -1.47 10.77
C ASP A 190 -16.61 -2.69 10.28
N SER A 191 -15.92 -3.80 10.03
CA SER A 191 -16.54 -5.08 9.69
C SER A 191 -17.37 -5.63 10.85
N PHE A 192 -16.86 -5.56 12.09
CA PHE A 192 -17.62 -5.97 13.28
C PHE A 192 -18.86 -5.11 13.52
N LEU A 193 -18.76 -3.78 13.32
CA LEU A 193 -19.90 -2.88 13.42
C LEU A 193 -20.97 -3.24 12.39
N PHE A 194 -20.58 -3.40 11.12
CA PHE A 194 -21.50 -3.77 10.05
C PHE A 194 -22.17 -5.12 10.31
N LEU A 195 -21.37 -6.14 10.68
CA LEU A 195 -21.90 -7.48 10.96
C LEU A 195 -22.80 -7.47 12.20
N GLY A 196 -22.42 -6.76 13.25
CA GLY A 196 -23.21 -6.63 14.48
C GLY A 196 -24.56 -5.98 14.25
N VAL A 197 -24.60 -4.87 13.51
CA VAL A 197 -25.86 -4.19 13.16
C VAL A 197 -26.72 -5.05 12.22
N THR A 198 -26.10 -5.78 11.29
CA THR A 198 -26.80 -6.71 10.40
C THR A 198 -27.42 -7.89 11.19
N ALA A 199 -26.66 -8.47 12.12
CA ALA A 199 -27.14 -9.54 12.98
C ALA A 199 -28.27 -9.07 13.90
N LEU A 200 -28.18 -7.85 14.43
CA LEU A 200 -29.23 -7.24 15.24
C LEU A 200 -30.51 -7.00 14.42
N LEU A 201 -30.38 -6.50 13.18
CA LEU A 201 -31.49 -6.35 12.26
C LEU A 201 -32.14 -7.71 11.99
N PHE A 202 -31.35 -8.74 11.66
CA PHE A 202 -31.87 -10.09 11.42
C PHE A 202 -32.60 -10.67 12.65
N ALA A 203 -32.01 -10.55 13.84
CA ALA A 203 -32.63 -10.99 15.08
C ALA A 203 -33.96 -10.25 15.36
N SER A 204 -34.02 -8.95 15.06
CA SER A 204 -35.25 -8.17 15.20
C SER A 204 -36.36 -8.68 14.29
N GLN A 205 -36.04 -9.08 13.05
CA GLN A 205 -37.03 -9.62 12.10
C GLN A 205 -37.55 -10.99 12.55
N LEU A 206 -36.68 -11.87 13.07
CA LEU A 206 -37.11 -13.13 13.67
C LEU A 206 -38.00 -12.92 14.90
N CYS A 207 -37.61 -12.01 15.80
CA CYS A 207 -38.42 -11.68 16.98
C CYS A 207 -39.79 -11.13 16.56
N GLN A 208 -39.83 -10.22 15.60
CA GLN A 208 -41.08 -9.67 15.08
C GLN A 208 -41.97 -10.77 14.46
N THR A 209 -41.37 -11.73 13.75
CA THR A 209 -42.13 -12.79 13.08
C THR A 209 -42.70 -13.82 14.05
N PHE A 210 -41.93 -14.22 15.07
CA PHE A 210 -42.26 -15.40 15.89
C PHE A 210 -42.63 -15.10 17.34
N ILE A 211 -42.21 -13.97 17.91
CA ILE A 211 -42.29 -13.71 19.36
C ILE A 211 -43.12 -12.45 19.65
N TRP A 212 -42.81 -11.34 18.98
CA TRP A 212 -43.39 -10.03 19.24
C TRP A 212 -43.71 -9.26 17.95
N PRO A 213 -44.86 -9.52 17.30
CA PRO A 213 -45.25 -8.85 16.05
C PRO A 213 -45.30 -7.32 16.08
N ALA A 214 -45.58 -6.74 17.25
CA ALA A 214 -45.61 -5.30 17.45
C ALA A 214 -44.22 -4.65 17.68
N LEU A 215 -43.12 -5.41 17.62
CA LEU A 215 -41.77 -4.86 17.70
C LEU A 215 -41.54 -3.83 16.58
N PRO A 216 -41.11 -2.59 16.87
CA PRO A 216 -40.94 -1.55 15.85
C PRO A 216 -39.69 -1.80 14.99
N GLY A 217 -39.83 -2.61 13.95
CA GLY A 217 -38.73 -2.98 13.04
C GLY A 217 -38.01 -1.80 12.37
N TRP A 218 -38.70 -0.65 12.22
CA TRP A 218 -38.13 0.55 11.59
C TRP A 218 -36.91 1.09 12.33
N PHE A 219 -36.81 0.92 13.65
CA PHE A 219 -35.67 1.37 14.44
C PHE A 219 -34.38 0.66 14.02
N PHE A 220 -34.46 -0.66 13.82
CA PHE A 220 -33.31 -1.47 13.39
C PHE A 220 -32.91 -1.19 11.94
N TRP A 221 -33.90 -0.97 11.07
CA TRP A 221 -33.64 -0.52 9.70
C TRP A 221 -32.98 0.86 9.64
N LEU A 222 -33.40 1.80 10.49
CA LEU A 222 -32.77 3.11 10.60
C LEU A 222 -31.32 2.98 11.09
N LEU A 223 -31.06 2.19 12.13
CA LEU A 223 -29.69 1.95 12.60
C LEU A 223 -28.79 1.34 11.52
N PHE A 224 -29.31 0.36 10.77
CA PHE A 224 -28.60 -0.25 9.64
C PHE A 224 -28.32 0.77 8.53
N ALA A 225 -29.33 1.56 8.13
CA ALA A 225 -29.18 2.60 7.12
C ALA A 225 -28.18 3.69 7.53
N LEU A 226 -28.21 4.13 8.80
CA LEU A 226 -27.25 5.10 9.34
C LEU A 226 -25.82 4.54 9.34
N THR A 227 -25.64 3.27 9.74
CA THR A 227 -24.33 2.62 9.75
C THR A 227 -23.73 2.53 8.35
N ILE A 228 -24.53 2.07 7.38
CA ILE A 228 -24.13 2.01 5.98
C ILE A 228 -23.85 3.42 5.43
N GLY A 229 -24.78 4.36 5.64
CA GLY A 229 -24.64 5.74 5.19
C GLY A 229 -23.36 6.39 5.70
N TRP A 230 -23.02 6.18 6.98
CA TRP A 230 -21.77 6.65 7.55
C TRP A 230 -20.52 6.04 6.88
N LEU A 231 -20.50 4.71 6.66
CA LEU A 231 -19.38 4.06 5.97
C LEU A 231 -19.17 4.61 4.55
N PHE A 232 -20.26 4.81 3.79
CA PHE A 232 -20.21 5.37 2.45
C PHE A 232 -19.79 6.84 2.43
N LEU A 233 -20.32 7.67 3.33
CA LEU A 233 -19.94 9.08 3.44
C LEU A 233 -18.47 9.24 3.82
N ARG A 234 -17.98 8.42 4.76
CA ARG A 234 -16.57 8.39 5.15
C ARG A 234 -15.69 7.99 3.96
N GLN A 235 -16.05 6.93 3.25
CA GLN A 235 -15.29 6.48 2.06
C GLN A 235 -15.25 7.57 0.99
N LYS A 236 -16.40 8.20 0.72
CA LYS A 236 -16.48 9.31 -0.23
C LYS A 236 -15.56 10.46 0.18
N HIS A 237 -15.63 10.89 1.43
CA HIS A 237 -14.80 11.99 1.94
C HIS A 237 -13.31 11.71 1.77
N LEU A 238 -12.86 10.49 2.07
CA LEU A 238 -11.46 10.10 1.91
C LEU A 238 -11.04 9.97 0.44
N MET A 239 -11.91 9.47 -0.43
CA MET A 239 -11.64 9.46 -1.88
C MET A 239 -11.56 10.89 -2.45
N ASP A 240 -12.37 11.83 -1.95
CA ASP A 240 -12.31 13.23 -2.35
C ASP A 240 -10.98 13.86 -1.90
N ILE A 241 -10.53 13.62 -0.66
CA ILE A 241 -9.22 14.05 -0.15
C ILE A 241 -8.07 13.45 -0.99
N PHE A 242 -8.12 12.14 -1.24
CA PHE A 242 -7.10 11.43 -2.03
C PHE A 242 -7.02 11.97 -3.46
N GLY A 243 -8.18 12.26 -4.07
CA GLY A 243 -8.28 12.87 -5.38
C GLY A 243 -7.69 14.28 -5.43
N GLN A 244 -8.00 15.12 -4.43
CA GLN A 244 -7.44 16.47 -4.31
C GLN A 244 -5.92 16.44 -4.11
N ALA A 245 -5.42 15.59 -3.21
CA ALA A 245 -3.99 15.40 -3.00
C ALA A 245 -3.27 14.99 -4.30
N ARG A 246 -3.87 14.07 -5.08
CA ARG A 246 -3.34 13.69 -6.40
C ARG A 246 -3.31 14.87 -7.39
N GLN A 247 -4.37 15.68 -7.42
CA GLN A 247 -4.43 16.85 -8.30
C GLN A 247 -3.34 17.87 -7.93
N HIS A 248 -3.15 18.16 -6.64
CA HIS A 248 -2.13 19.10 -6.17
C HIS A 248 -0.71 18.56 -6.36
N LEU A 249 -0.50 17.25 -6.30
CA LEU A 249 0.77 16.64 -6.71
C LEU A 249 1.10 16.88 -8.19
N GLY A 250 0.09 17.06 -9.04
CA GLY A 250 0.25 17.42 -10.45
C GLY A 250 0.90 18.79 -10.67
N TRP A 251 0.96 19.65 -9.65
CA TRP A 251 1.71 20.90 -9.69
C TRP A 251 3.23 20.71 -9.51
N LEU A 252 3.64 19.56 -8.97
CA LEU A 252 5.02 19.26 -8.54
C LEU A 252 5.66 18.14 -9.37
N PHE A 253 4.86 17.19 -9.85
CA PHE A 253 5.31 15.99 -10.55
C PHE A 253 4.50 15.78 -11.84
N PRO A 254 5.06 15.12 -12.86
CA PRO A 254 4.29 14.66 -14.02
C PRO A 254 3.07 13.82 -13.61
N GLU A 255 1.98 13.93 -14.38
CA GLU A 255 0.70 13.29 -14.04
C GLU A 255 0.83 11.77 -13.90
N GLU A 256 1.66 11.16 -14.74
CA GLU A 256 1.96 9.72 -14.74
C GLU A 256 2.63 9.24 -13.44
N HIS A 257 3.34 10.12 -12.73
CA HIS A 257 4.05 9.77 -11.49
C HIS A 257 3.27 10.14 -10.23
N CYS A 258 2.20 10.95 -10.35
CA CYS A 258 1.44 11.43 -9.21
C CYS A 258 0.91 10.28 -8.34
N LEU A 259 0.44 9.19 -8.95
CA LEU A 259 -0.04 8.03 -8.19
C LEU A 259 1.10 7.26 -7.51
N ALA A 260 2.26 7.16 -8.16
CA ALA A 260 3.45 6.55 -7.57
C ALA A 260 3.96 7.33 -6.36
N VAL A 261 3.99 8.66 -6.44
CA VAL A 261 4.36 9.52 -5.31
C VAL A 261 3.31 9.43 -4.20
N LEU A 262 2.02 9.44 -4.54
CA LEU A 262 0.94 9.32 -3.56
C LEU A 262 0.95 7.98 -2.81
N CYS A 263 1.36 6.91 -3.48
CA CYS A 263 1.58 5.59 -2.86
C CYS A 263 2.76 5.59 -1.88
N ARG A 264 3.64 6.61 -1.91
CA ARG A 264 4.71 6.84 -0.94
C ARG A 264 4.35 7.88 0.11
N CYS A 265 3.14 8.44 0.09
CA CYS A 265 2.71 9.42 1.09
C CYS A 265 2.20 8.72 2.36
N SER A 266 2.49 9.34 3.51
CA SER A 266 1.84 9.00 4.78
C SER A 266 0.43 9.60 4.82
N ASP A 267 -0.39 9.20 5.79
CA ASP A 267 -1.71 9.78 5.98
C ASP A 267 -1.65 11.32 6.17
N ARG A 268 -0.62 11.80 6.86
CA ARG A 268 -0.36 13.24 7.05
C ARG A 268 -0.04 13.94 5.74
N ASP A 269 0.86 13.36 4.92
CA ASP A 269 1.21 13.96 3.63
C ASP A 269 -0.03 14.14 2.74
N ILE A 270 -0.90 13.13 2.68
CA ILE A 270 -2.11 13.18 1.85
C ILE A 270 -3.05 14.28 2.32
N LEU A 271 -3.26 14.41 3.64
CA LEU A 271 -4.08 15.46 4.23
C LEU A 271 -3.50 16.87 4.02
N ASP A 272 -2.18 17.01 4.19
CA ASP A 272 -1.48 18.29 3.99
C ASP A 272 -1.56 18.69 2.52
N LEU A 273 -1.27 17.76 1.60
CA LEU A 273 -1.33 17.97 0.15
C LEU A 273 -2.73 18.37 -0.32
N SER A 274 -3.79 17.71 0.18
CA SER A 274 -5.16 18.02 -0.25
C SER A 274 -5.63 19.43 0.10
N GLN A 275 -4.96 20.10 1.04
CA GLN A 275 -5.34 21.42 1.56
C GLN A 275 -4.49 22.56 1.01
N LEU A 276 -3.51 22.28 0.14
CA LEU A 276 -2.66 23.31 -0.43
C LEU A 276 -3.48 24.26 -1.33
N PRO A 277 -3.35 25.58 -1.16
CA PRO A 277 -4.18 26.55 -1.89
C PRO A 277 -3.74 26.73 -3.34
N ASP A 278 -2.44 26.61 -3.61
CA ASP A 278 -1.83 26.93 -4.89
C ASP A 278 -0.48 26.21 -5.09
N GLN A 279 0.09 26.38 -6.28
CA GLN A 279 1.34 25.78 -6.70
C GLN A 279 2.56 26.28 -5.90
N ASP A 280 2.61 27.56 -5.52
CA ASP A 280 3.73 28.12 -4.74
C ASP A 280 3.78 27.54 -3.33
N ALA A 281 2.61 27.39 -2.71
CA ALA A 281 2.47 26.70 -1.43
C ALA A 281 2.91 25.23 -1.52
N ALA A 282 2.60 24.56 -2.64
CA ALA A 282 3.04 23.19 -2.88
C ALA A 282 4.57 23.07 -3.04
N PHE A 283 5.21 23.98 -3.76
CA PHE A 283 6.67 24.00 -3.86
C PHE A 283 7.33 24.26 -2.51
N THR A 284 6.79 25.19 -1.73
CA THR A 284 7.27 25.50 -0.37
C THR A 284 7.11 24.28 0.54
N TRP A 285 5.98 23.58 0.45
CA TRP A 285 5.74 22.36 1.20
C TRP A 285 6.74 21.26 0.82
N LEU A 286 6.95 21.02 -0.48
CA LEU A 286 7.91 20.02 -0.98
C LEU A 286 9.33 20.32 -0.49
N GLN A 287 9.77 21.57 -0.57
CA GLN A 287 11.10 21.97 -0.08
C GLN A 287 11.29 21.66 1.41
N ARG A 288 10.28 21.94 2.24
CA ARG A 288 10.31 21.58 3.68
C ARG A 288 10.33 20.06 3.88
N ARG A 289 9.52 19.31 3.14
CA ARG A 289 9.52 17.84 3.29
C ARG A 289 10.85 17.22 2.85
N CYS A 290 11.49 17.78 1.82
CA CYS A 290 12.83 17.39 1.38
C CYS A 290 13.93 17.76 2.38
N SER A 291 13.79 18.81 3.19
CA SER A 291 14.75 19.07 4.29
C SER A 291 14.60 18.06 5.41
N ASP A 292 13.37 17.63 5.68
CA ASP A 292 13.04 16.87 6.88
C ASP A 292 13.17 15.35 6.71
N THR A 293 12.94 14.83 5.50
CA THR A 293 12.77 13.39 5.28
C THR A 293 13.55 12.86 4.08
N TRP A 294 14.13 11.67 4.21
CA TRP A 294 14.77 10.97 3.09
C TRP A 294 13.78 10.60 2.01
N ARG A 295 12.57 10.18 2.40
CA ARG A 295 11.50 9.78 1.48
C ARG A 295 11.19 10.86 0.43
N TRP A 296 11.06 12.12 0.83
CA TRP A 296 10.75 13.19 -0.12
C TRP A 296 11.96 13.59 -0.98
N LYS A 297 13.20 13.45 -0.47
CA LYS A 297 14.41 13.56 -1.30
C LYS A 297 14.43 12.49 -2.40
N VAL A 298 14.09 11.25 -2.04
CA VAL A 298 14.01 10.12 -2.98
C VAL A 298 12.88 10.32 -3.99
N ASN A 299 11.69 10.73 -3.55
CA ASN A 299 10.57 11.00 -4.44
C ASN A 299 10.94 12.06 -5.49
N THR A 300 11.62 13.12 -5.05
CA THR A 300 12.12 14.17 -5.94
C THR A 300 13.13 13.61 -6.94
N LEU A 301 14.15 12.87 -6.48
CA LEU A 301 15.14 12.25 -7.38
C LEU A 301 14.49 11.30 -8.40
N ARG A 302 13.51 10.50 -7.96
CA ARG A 302 12.91 9.45 -8.76
C ARG A 302 11.84 9.93 -9.74
N PHE A 303 11.11 10.97 -9.39
CA PHE A 303 9.87 11.35 -10.07
C PHE A 303 9.80 12.82 -10.49
N CYS A 304 10.66 13.70 -9.95
CA CYS A 304 10.77 15.03 -10.54
C CYS A 304 11.57 14.92 -11.83
N SER A 305 10.89 15.18 -12.94
CA SER A 305 11.57 15.69 -14.12
C SER A 305 11.80 17.17 -13.85
N PHE A 306 13.00 17.59 -13.42
CA PHE A 306 13.36 18.98 -13.66
C PHE A 306 13.38 19.13 -15.17
N ALA A 307 12.31 19.71 -15.72
CA ALA A 307 12.25 20.04 -17.13
C ALA A 307 13.45 20.93 -17.42
N ALA A 308 14.46 20.37 -18.09
CA ALA A 308 15.60 21.08 -18.63
C ALA A 308 15.13 21.93 -19.84
N SER A 309 14.20 22.87 -19.59
CA SER A 309 13.54 23.66 -20.63
C SER A 309 13.38 25.14 -20.26
N THR A 310 14.22 25.68 -19.39
CA THR A 310 14.30 27.14 -19.15
C THR A 310 15.70 27.74 -19.39
N THR A 311 16.61 27.04 -20.05
CA THR A 311 17.97 27.56 -20.34
C THR A 311 18.40 27.54 -21.81
N ASN A 312 17.56 27.10 -22.76
CA ASN A 312 17.94 27.07 -24.18
C ASN A 312 17.14 28.01 -25.11
N GLU A 313 16.11 28.70 -24.64
CA GLU A 313 15.42 29.72 -25.47
C GLU A 313 16.02 31.14 -25.37
N ALA A 314 16.95 31.39 -24.44
CA ALA A 314 17.60 32.70 -24.31
C ALA A 314 18.90 32.87 -25.10
N LYS A 315 19.32 31.87 -25.91
CA LYS A 315 20.60 31.90 -26.64
C LYS A 315 20.52 31.95 -28.16
N ASN A 316 19.32 32.03 -28.76
CA ASN A 316 19.18 32.00 -30.22
C ASN A 316 18.53 33.23 -30.88
N THR A 317 18.49 34.38 -30.20
CA THR A 317 18.12 35.66 -30.81
C THR A 317 19.22 36.69 -30.63
N ALA A 318 20.37 36.46 -31.30
CA ALA A 318 21.39 37.49 -31.48
C ALA A 318 22.30 37.17 -32.67
N VAL A 319 21.81 37.39 -33.90
CA VAL A 319 22.67 37.80 -35.02
C VAL A 319 21.89 38.87 -35.82
N PRO A 320 22.36 40.12 -35.89
CA PRO A 320 21.84 41.12 -36.80
C PRO A 320 22.56 40.99 -38.16
N ASP A 321 21.78 40.83 -39.23
CA ASP A 321 22.31 40.87 -40.59
C ASP A 321 22.78 42.30 -40.91
N SER A 322 24.09 42.40 -41.17
CA SER A 322 24.69 43.51 -41.88
C SER A 322 25.60 42.93 -42.96
N GLN A 323 25.14 42.97 -44.21
CA GLN A 323 25.86 43.38 -45.43
C GLN A 323 24.98 43.18 -46.66
#